data_AF-A0A1Y5F8S1-F1
#
_entry.id   AF-A0A1Y5F8S1-F1
#
_cell.length_a   1.000
_cell.length_b   1.000
_cell.length_c   1.000
_cell.angle_alpha   90.00
_cell.angle_beta   90.00
_cell.angle_gamma   90.00
#
_symmetry.space_group_name_H-M   'P 1'
#
loop_
_entity.id
_entity.type
_entity.pdbx_description
1 polymer ?
#
loop_
_entity_poly.entity_id
_entity_poly.type
_entity_poly.pdbx_seq_one_letter_code
_entity_poly.pdbx_strand_id
1 'polypeptide(L)'
;MKTLTTLLLLLISLSATANVAFTVSGKLVPNLGENSDLVHMVLKTSAGDFPIVSFDHKVQTCENGLYEIVNNWAPADTYSLLEVYACLDTEEDEPAYCPEIYMPICGQPKMPKCESDVCIQVMPETKTYGNFCELLSSGANFVYNGECENE
;
A
#
# COMPACT_ATOMS: atom_id res chain seq x y z
N MET A 1 16.21 45.31 28.69
CA MET A 1 15.66 43.97 28.99
C MET A 1 14.42 43.60 28.17
N LYS A 2 13.55 44.54 27.74
CA LYS A 2 12.34 44.21 26.94
C LYS A 2 12.58 43.83 25.47
N THR A 3 13.70 44.24 24.87
CA THR A 3 14.04 43.96 23.46
C THR A 3 14.69 42.58 23.26
N LEU A 4 15.21 41.95 24.32
CA LEU A 4 15.83 40.63 24.25
C LEU A 4 14.79 39.50 24.25
N THR A 5 13.66 39.71 24.94
CA THR A 5 12.55 38.75 25.00
C THR A 5 11.77 38.65 23.69
N THR A 6 11.70 39.73 22.90
CA THR A 6 11.05 39.72 21.58
C THR A 6 11.83 38.95 20.52
N LEU A 7 13.16 38.88 20.63
CA LEU A 7 13.99 38.15 19.66
C LEU A 7 13.92 36.63 19.87
N LEU A 8 13.77 36.18 21.13
CA LEU A 8 13.69 34.77 21.47
C LEU A 8 12.37 34.12 21.03
N LEU A 9 11.26 34.88 21.07
CA LEU A 9 9.96 34.41 20.56
C LEU A 9 9.91 34.27 19.03
N LEU A 10 10.70 35.06 18.29
CA LEU A 10 10.75 34.99 16.83
C LEU A 10 11.54 33.78 16.30
N LEU A 11 12.49 33.26 17.09
CA LEU A 11 13.32 32.11 16.72
C LEU A 11 12.61 30.76 16.90
N ILE A 12 11.57 30.69 17.75
CA ILE A 12 10.82 29.46 18.01
C ILE A 12 9.79 29.18 16.88
N SER A 13 9.40 30.18 16.09
CA SER A 13 8.41 30.01 15.02
C SER A 13 8.95 29.45 13.70
N LEU A 14 10.27 29.17 13.59
CA LEU A 14 10.91 28.81 12.32
C LEU A 14 11.25 27.32 12.15
N SER A 15 10.93 26.46 13.12
CA SER A 15 11.25 25.02 13.05
C SER A 15 9.99 24.14 13.02
N ALA A 16 9.01 24.51 12.20
CA ALA A 16 7.91 23.61 11.86
C ALA A 16 8.32 22.79 10.61
N THR A 17 8.93 21.63 10.83
CA THR A 17 9.07 20.60 9.79
C THR A 17 7.72 19.93 9.62
N ALA A 18 6.91 20.41 8.68
CA ALA A 18 5.70 19.71 8.29
C ALA A 18 6.05 18.53 7.38
N ASN A 19 5.44 17.38 7.61
CA ASN A 19 5.44 16.31 6.61
C ASN A 19 4.60 16.78 5.43
N VAL A 20 5.13 16.68 4.22
CA VAL A 20 4.45 17.16 3.02
C VAL A 20 3.98 15.94 2.24
N ALA A 21 2.68 15.89 1.95
CA ALA A 21 2.14 14.93 1.00
C ALA A 21 2.42 15.40 -0.42
N PHE A 22 2.79 14.48 -1.31
CA PHE A 22 3.06 14.76 -2.71
C PHE A 22 2.70 13.57 -3.58
N THR A 23 2.45 13.87 -4.85
CA THR A 23 2.05 12.88 -5.84
C THR A 23 3.25 12.33 -6.60
N VAL A 24 3.29 11.02 -6.77
CA VAL A 24 4.39 10.29 -7.39
C VAL A 24 3.84 9.29 -8.40
N SER A 25 4.33 9.35 -9.64
CA SER A 25 4.03 8.32 -10.64
C SER A 25 5.11 7.24 -10.60
N GLY A 26 4.70 5.98 -10.60
CA GLY A 26 5.65 4.89 -10.54
C GLY A 26 5.01 3.51 -10.45
N LYS A 27 5.86 2.55 -10.09
CA LYS A 27 5.54 1.14 -9.95
C LYS A 27 5.69 0.70 -8.49
N LEU A 28 4.61 0.30 -7.85
CA LEU A 28 4.56 -0.19 -6.47
C LEU A 28 4.84 -1.70 -6.47
N VAL A 29 5.95 -2.11 -5.86
CA VAL A 29 6.38 -3.52 -5.82
C VAL A 29 6.63 -4.00 -4.40
N PRO A 30 6.43 -5.30 -4.10
CA PRO A 30 6.79 -5.86 -2.79
C PRO A 30 8.28 -5.67 -2.48
N ASN A 31 8.60 -5.36 -1.22
CA ASN A 31 9.98 -5.35 -0.75
C ASN A 31 10.42 -6.75 -0.32
N LEU A 32 11.44 -7.28 -1.00
CA LEU A 32 12.04 -8.59 -0.70
C LEU A 32 13.43 -8.48 -0.06
N GLY A 33 13.85 -7.28 0.34
CA GLY A 33 15.15 -7.01 0.96
C GLY A 33 15.20 -7.32 2.46
N GLU A 34 16.36 -7.07 3.09
CA GLU A 34 16.62 -7.35 4.52
C GLU A 34 15.73 -6.56 5.49
N ASN A 35 15.09 -5.49 5.04
CA ASN A 35 14.21 -4.63 5.85
C ASN A 35 12.72 -4.85 5.55
N SER A 36 12.34 -6.00 4.99
CA SER A 36 10.95 -6.37 4.64
C SER A 36 9.97 -6.33 5.83
N ASP A 37 10.48 -6.55 7.04
CA ASP A 37 9.70 -6.45 8.29
C ASP A 37 9.18 -5.03 8.56
N LEU A 38 9.89 -4.01 8.08
CA LEU A 38 9.55 -2.60 8.26
C LEU A 38 8.94 -1.99 7.00
N VAL A 39 9.57 -2.25 5.86
CA VAL A 39 9.18 -1.72 4.55
C VAL A 39 8.52 -2.85 3.80
N HIS A 40 7.21 -2.75 3.58
CA HIS A 40 6.45 -3.81 2.92
C HIS A 40 6.43 -3.64 1.39
N MET A 41 6.39 -2.40 0.91
CA MET A 41 6.37 -2.07 -0.51
C MET A 41 7.43 -1.02 -0.84
N VAL A 42 7.87 -0.99 -2.10
CA VAL A 42 8.75 0.05 -2.64
C VAL A 42 8.07 0.65 -3.85
N LEU A 43 7.87 1.97 -3.85
CA LEU A 43 7.42 2.70 -5.03
C LEU A 43 8.64 3.10 -5.87
N LYS A 44 8.82 2.41 -7.00
CA LYS A 44 9.91 2.64 -7.95
C LYS A 44 9.53 3.70 -8.97
N THR A 45 10.41 4.67 -9.18
CA THR A 45 10.17 5.79 -10.09
C THR A 45 11.43 6.13 -10.89
N SER A 46 11.32 7.01 -11.87
CA SER A 46 12.50 7.55 -12.57
C SER A 46 13.36 8.49 -11.71
N ALA A 47 12.80 9.05 -10.63
CA ALA A 47 13.50 9.96 -9.72
C ALA A 47 14.16 9.24 -8.54
N GLY A 48 13.78 8.00 -8.26
CA GLY A 48 14.28 7.21 -7.14
C GLY A 48 13.25 6.21 -6.62
N ASP A 49 13.67 5.47 -5.60
CA ASP A 49 12.86 4.45 -4.91
C ASP A 49 12.37 5.02 -3.57
N PHE A 50 11.07 4.85 -3.29
CA PHE A 50 10.42 5.34 -2.08
C PHE A 50 10.00 4.14 -1.21
N PRO A 51 10.64 3.91 -0.05
CA PRO A 51 10.26 2.84 0.88
C PRO A 51 8.91 3.14 1.54
N ILE A 52 7.92 2.29 1.29
CA ILE A 52 6.56 2.45 1.82
C ILE A 52 6.40 1.51 3.03
N VAL A 53 6.21 2.11 4.20
CA VAL A 53 6.04 1.37 5.48
C VAL A 53 4.59 1.31 5.95
N SER A 54 3.72 2.16 5.38
CA SER A 54 2.30 2.17 5.67
C SER A 54 1.54 2.51 4.39
N PHE A 55 0.44 1.83 4.14
CA PHE A 55 -0.46 2.11 3.02
C PHE A 55 -1.89 1.77 3.44
N ASP A 56 -2.88 2.51 2.93
CA ASP A 56 -4.29 2.12 3.08
C ASP A 56 -4.54 0.83 2.26
N HIS A 57 -5.17 -0.16 2.88
CA HIS A 57 -5.29 -1.50 2.33
C HIS A 57 -6.09 -1.58 1.02
N LYS A 58 -6.84 -0.54 0.67
CA LYS A 58 -7.64 -0.44 -0.57
C LYS A 58 -6.83 -0.11 -1.83
N VAL A 59 -5.57 0.29 -1.65
CA VAL A 59 -4.67 0.80 -2.71
C VAL A 59 -4.04 -0.32 -3.55
N GLN A 60 -4.10 -1.56 -3.06
CA GLN A 60 -3.11 -2.58 -3.41
C GLN A 60 -3.36 -3.36 -4.70
N THR A 61 -4.43 -3.09 -5.44
CA THR A 61 -4.65 -3.70 -6.77
C THR A 61 -3.97 -2.93 -7.89
N CYS A 62 -3.14 -1.94 -7.55
CA CYS A 62 -2.46 -1.10 -8.51
C CYS A 62 -0.94 -1.24 -8.38
N GLU A 63 -0.31 -1.84 -9.39
CA GLU A 63 1.14 -1.93 -9.53
C GLU A 63 1.66 -0.62 -10.16
N ASN A 64 1.10 -0.18 -11.27
CA ASN A 64 1.52 1.03 -11.99
C ASN A 64 0.47 2.12 -11.80
N GLY A 65 0.87 3.27 -11.26
CA GLY A 65 -0.10 4.29 -10.90
C GLY A 65 0.47 5.65 -10.58
N LEU A 66 -0.44 6.50 -10.14
CA LEU A 66 -0.18 7.81 -9.57
C LEU A 66 -0.58 7.76 -8.10
N TYR A 67 0.39 7.88 -7.20
CA TYR A 67 0.22 7.65 -5.77
C TYR A 67 0.43 8.95 -5.00
N GLU A 68 -0.40 9.21 -4.00
CA GLU A 68 -0.11 10.23 -2.99
C GLU A 68 0.67 9.59 -1.84
N ILE A 69 1.87 10.10 -1.56
CA ILE A 69 2.70 9.65 -0.45
C ILE A 69 3.09 10.83 0.43
N VAL A 70 3.36 10.54 1.70
CA VAL A 70 3.86 11.52 2.67
C VAL A 70 5.12 10.99 3.34
N ASN A 71 6.11 11.85 3.53
CA ASN A 71 7.32 11.47 4.26
C ASN A 71 7.00 11.24 5.74
N ASN A 72 7.57 10.21 6.33
CA ASN A 72 7.41 9.92 7.75
C ASN A 72 8.46 10.69 8.57
N TRP A 73 8.06 11.11 9.78
CA TRP A 73 9.00 11.64 10.76
C TRP A 73 9.89 10.53 11.34
N ALA A 74 9.29 9.38 11.63
CA ALA A 74 9.96 8.18 12.08
C ALA A 74 9.20 6.95 11.57
N PRO A 75 9.87 5.94 10.99
CA PRO A 75 11.30 5.92 10.65
C PRO A 75 11.66 6.97 9.60
N ALA A 76 12.86 7.55 9.70
CA ALA A 76 13.35 8.50 8.70
C ALA A 76 13.54 7.81 7.34
N ASP A 77 13.48 8.60 6.26
CA ASP A 77 13.61 8.12 4.87
C ASP A 77 12.57 7.07 4.45
N THR A 78 11.43 7.05 5.14
CA THR A 78 10.29 6.21 4.79
C THR A 78 9.07 7.06 4.47
N TYR A 79 8.10 6.44 3.81
CA TYR A 79 6.90 7.09 3.36
C TYR A 79 5.67 6.27 3.72
N SER A 80 4.56 6.99 3.91
CA SER A 80 3.24 6.40 4.00
C SER A 80 2.48 6.73 2.73
N LEU A 81 1.84 5.73 2.15
CA LEU A 81 0.96 5.89 1.01
C LEU A 81 -0.43 6.27 1.52
N LEU A 82 -0.92 7.42 1.06
CA LEU A 82 -2.21 7.97 1.45
C LEU A 82 -3.33 7.54 0.47
N GLU A 83 -3.09 7.63 -0.85
CA GLU A 83 -4.11 7.39 -1.86
C GLU A 83 -3.51 6.91 -3.20
N VAL A 84 -4.29 6.16 -3.99
CA VAL A 84 -4.05 5.97 -5.44
C VAL A 84 -4.92 6.95 -6.21
N TYR A 85 -4.31 7.97 -6.81
CA TYR A 85 -5.03 8.93 -7.65
C TYR A 85 -5.43 8.35 -9.01
N ALA A 86 -4.59 7.48 -9.58
CA ALA A 86 -4.89 6.81 -10.84
C ALA A 86 -4.21 5.45 -10.89
N CYS A 87 -4.95 4.43 -11.32
CA CYS A 87 -4.36 3.15 -11.69
C CYS A 87 -4.16 3.05 -13.19
N LEU A 88 -2.95 2.68 -13.59
CA LEU A 88 -2.48 2.62 -14.97
C LEU A 88 -2.14 1.19 -15.40
N ASP A 89 -2.44 0.20 -14.58
CA ASP A 89 -2.35 -1.21 -14.96
C ASP A 89 -3.30 -1.49 -16.12
N THR A 90 -2.82 -2.28 -17.07
CA THR A 90 -3.68 -2.80 -18.13
C THR A 90 -4.35 -4.08 -17.63
N GLU A 91 -5.61 -4.34 -17.99
CA GLU A 91 -6.37 -5.51 -17.48
C GLU A 91 -5.74 -6.88 -17.83
N GLU A 92 -4.64 -6.92 -18.60
CA GLU A 92 -3.91 -8.13 -18.97
C GLU A 92 -2.71 -8.45 -18.05
N ASP A 93 -2.38 -7.56 -17.10
CA ASP A 93 -1.23 -7.71 -16.21
C ASP A 93 -1.61 -8.42 -14.88
N GLU A 94 -2.01 -9.69 -14.95
CA GLU A 94 -2.00 -10.53 -13.73
C GLU A 94 -0.55 -10.73 -13.25
N PRO A 95 -0.24 -10.66 -11.94
CA PRO A 95 1.14 -10.84 -11.47
C PRO A 95 1.65 -12.24 -11.82
N ALA A 96 2.56 -12.30 -12.81
CA ALA A 96 3.02 -13.52 -13.46
C ALA A 96 3.78 -14.50 -12.54
N TYR A 97 4.19 -14.07 -11.34
CA TYR A 97 4.87 -14.92 -10.38
C TYR A 97 4.74 -14.37 -8.95
N CYS A 98 4.28 -15.21 -8.02
CA CYS A 98 4.25 -14.88 -6.60
C CYS A 98 5.41 -15.55 -5.85
N PRO A 99 6.16 -14.82 -5.01
CA PRO A 99 7.22 -15.41 -4.19
C PRO A 99 6.63 -16.38 -3.16
N GLU A 100 7.36 -17.45 -2.82
CA GLU A 100 6.93 -18.47 -1.85
C GLU A 100 7.05 -18.03 -0.37
N ILE A 101 7.10 -16.72 -0.10
CA ILE A 101 7.21 -16.20 1.26
C ILE A 101 5.83 -16.26 1.92
N TYR A 102 5.72 -16.96 3.05
CA TYR A 102 4.47 -17.07 3.80
C TYR A 102 4.27 -15.87 4.74
N MET A 103 3.33 -15.01 4.38
CA MET A 103 2.81 -13.88 5.15
C MET A 103 1.29 -13.89 5.00
N PRO A 104 0.55 -14.68 5.78
CA PRO A 104 -0.83 -15.04 5.48
C PRO A 104 -1.76 -13.84 5.48
N ILE A 105 -2.72 -13.85 4.56
CA ILE A 105 -3.70 -12.77 4.39
C ILE A 105 -5.10 -13.35 4.17
N CYS A 106 -6.08 -12.81 4.87
CA CYS A 106 -7.47 -13.17 4.67
C CYS A 106 -8.07 -12.35 3.53
N GLY A 107 -8.57 -13.04 2.51
CA GLY A 107 -9.16 -12.45 1.31
C GLY A 107 -10.57 -12.97 1.03
N GLN A 108 -11.39 -12.14 0.39
CA GLN A 108 -12.70 -12.46 -0.13
C GLN A 108 -12.58 -12.81 -1.62
N PRO A 109 -12.75 -14.09 -2.03
CA PRO A 109 -12.63 -14.49 -3.43
C PRO A 109 -13.60 -13.73 -4.34
N LYS A 110 -13.24 -13.58 -5.63
CA LYS A 110 -14.14 -13.00 -6.64
C LYS A 110 -15.44 -13.78 -6.71
N MET A 111 -16.54 -13.06 -6.88
CA MET A 111 -17.83 -13.68 -7.13
C MET A 111 -17.76 -14.46 -8.46
N PRO A 112 -18.13 -15.75 -8.47
CA PRO A 112 -18.07 -16.54 -9.68
C PRO A 112 -18.93 -15.92 -10.79
N LYS A 113 -18.36 -15.79 -11.99
CA LYS A 113 -19.11 -15.35 -13.16
C LYS A 113 -20.14 -16.42 -13.51
N CYS A 114 -21.38 -16.02 -13.67
CA CYS A 114 -22.43 -16.93 -14.10
C CYS A 114 -22.40 -17.07 -15.62
N GLU A 115 -22.36 -18.30 -16.10
CA GLU A 115 -22.41 -18.59 -17.53
C GLU A 115 -23.82 -18.51 -18.12
N SER A 116 -24.87 -18.41 -17.28
CA SER A 116 -26.26 -18.29 -17.70
C SER A 116 -27.00 -17.20 -16.91
N ASP A 117 -28.09 -16.71 -17.50
CA ASP A 117 -28.95 -15.64 -16.94
C ASP A 117 -29.66 -16.03 -15.63
N VAL A 118 -29.57 -17.30 -15.22
CA VAL A 118 -30.17 -17.82 -13.99
C VAL A 118 -29.11 -18.53 -13.16
N CYS A 119 -28.55 -17.82 -12.19
CA CYS A 119 -27.68 -18.41 -11.18
C CYS A 119 -28.00 -17.83 -9.81
N ILE A 120 -27.93 -18.68 -8.79
CA ILE A 120 -27.91 -18.22 -7.41
C ILE A 120 -26.45 -17.88 -7.11
N GLN A 121 -26.10 -16.59 -7.15
CA GLN A 121 -24.78 -16.14 -6.71
C GLN A 121 -24.73 -16.20 -5.19
N VAL A 122 -23.95 -17.13 -4.67
CA VAL A 122 -23.59 -17.16 -3.25
C VAL A 122 -22.23 -16.49 -3.13
N MET A 123 -22.11 -15.54 -2.20
CA MET A 123 -20.83 -14.93 -1.88
C MET A 123 -19.89 -16.04 -1.36
N PRO A 124 -18.71 -16.23 -1.96
CA PRO A 124 -17.79 -17.27 -1.50
C PRO A 124 -17.31 -16.99 -0.08
N GLU A 125 -16.96 -18.03 0.67
CA GLU A 125 -16.34 -17.87 1.98
C GLU A 125 -14.96 -17.21 1.85
N THR A 126 -14.55 -16.50 2.90
CA THR A 126 -13.20 -15.92 2.97
C THR A 126 -12.15 -17.02 2.96
N LYS A 127 -11.01 -16.75 2.32
CA LYS A 127 -9.92 -17.71 2.11
C LYS A 127 -8.59 -17.09 2.55
N THR A 128 -7.76 -17.88 3.22
CA THR A 128 -6.37 -17.53 3.50
C THR A 128 -5.51 -17.68 2.24
N TYR A 129 -4.74 -16.64 1.94
CA TYR A 129 -3.72 -16.61 0.91
C TYR A 129 -2.33 -16.61 1.55
N GLY A 130 -1.35 -17.25 0.91
CA GLY A 130 0.00 -17.37 1.46
C GLY A 130 0.71 -16.03 1.59
N ASN A 131 0.40 -15.08 0.71
CA ASN A 131 0.83 -13.69 0.79
C ASN A 131 -0.06 -12.78 -0.07
N PHE A 132 0.24 -11.47 -0.04
CA PHE A 132 -0.51 -10.46 -0.79
C PHE A 132 -0.47 -10.67 -2.31
N CYS A 133 0.65 -11.15 -2.85
CA CYS A 133 0.73 -11.45 -4.29
C CYS A 133 -0.27 -12.54 -4.67
N GLU A 134 -0.35 -13.63 -3.92
CA GLU A 134 -1.30 -14.72 -4.18
C GLU A 134 -2.76 -14.26 -4.09
N LEU A 135 -3.05 -13.35 -3.16
CA LEU A 135 -4.38 -12.74 -3.05
C LEU A 135 -4.72 -11.96 -4.33
N LEU A 136 -3.80 -11.11 -4.79
CA LEU A 136 -3.97 -10.30 -6.01
C LEU A 136 -4.02 -11.13 -7.29
N SER A 137 -3.16 -12.13 -7.43
CA SER A 137 -3.12 -13.02 -8.59
C SER A 137 -4.43 -13.81 -8.73
N SER A 138 -5.09 -14.13 -7.61
CA SER A 138 -6.42 -14.73 -7.63
C SER A 138 -7.55 -13.73 -7.91
N GLY A 139 -7.24 -12.43 -7.91
CA GLY A 139 -8.19 -11.32 -8.01
C GLY A 139 -9.08 -11.13 -6.78
N ALA A 140 -8.78 -11.78 -5.65
CA ALA A 140 -9.57 -11.65 -4.43
C ALA A 140 -9.43 -10.25 -3.82
N ASN A 141 -10.45 -9.84 -3.07
CA ASN A 141 -10.42 -8.60 -2.30
C ASN A 141 -9.77 -8.84 -0.94
N PHE A 142 -8.95 -7.91 -0.48
CA PHE A 142 -8.38 -7.96 0.86
C PHE A 142 -9.46 -7.81 1.95
N VAL A 143 -9.36 -8.57 3.03
CA VAL A 143 -10.21 -8.45 4.23
C VAL A 143 -9.37 -7.96 5.43
N TYR A 144 -8.38 -8.75 5.86
CA TYR A 144 -7.44 -8.37 6.92
C TYR A 144 -6.12 -9.18 6.86
N ASN A 145 -5.09 -8.71 7.58
CA ASN A 145 -3.80 -9.38 7.71
C ASN A 145 -3.89 -10.57 8.68
N GLY A 146 -3.27 -11.70 8.32
CA GLY A 146 -3.33 -12.94 9.06
C GLY A 146 -4.18 -13.99 8.35
N GLU A 147 -4.24 -15.19 8.95
CA GLU A 147 -5.09 -16.27 8.46
C GLU A 147 -6.56 -15.94 8.69
N CYS A 148 -7.45 -16.37 7.80
CA CYS A 148 -8.88 -16.23 8.05
C CYS A 148 -9.29 -17.04 9.29
N GLU A 149 -10.01 -16.40 10.20
CA GLU A 149 -10.74 -17.07 11.28
C GLU A 149 -11.88 -17.87 10.65
N ASN A 150 -11.93 -19.17 10.91
CA ASN A 150 -13.05 -20.01 10.45
C ASN A 150 -14.31 -19.59 11.22
N GLU A 151 -15.33 -19.06 10.55
CA GLU A 151 -16.70 -18.95 11.10
C GLU A 151 -17.54 -20.17 10.70
#